data_AF-A0A9D5VR70-F1
#
_entry.id   AF-A0A9D5VR70-F1
#
_cell.length_a   1.000
_cell.length_b   1.000
_cell.length_c   1.000
_cell.angle_alpha   90.00
_cell.angle_beta   90.00
_cell.angle_gamma   90.00
#
_symmetry.space_group_name_H-M   'P 1'
#
loop_
_entity.id
_entity.type
_entity.pdbx_description
1 polymer ?
#
loop_
_entity_poly.entity_id
_entity_poly.type
_entity_poly.pdbx_seq_one_letter_code
_entity_poly.pdbx_strand_id
1 'polypeptide(L)' 'MEISDIKNSISQLPLNEQAAIAQWIIANFDESDIDKDVIDIAWRKEIRKRVNEVKSGKVKMIASEEMWKDLLFEYEKTS' A
#
# COMPACT_ATOMS: atom_id res chain seq x y z
N MET A 1 -16.94 13.21 -20.29
CA MET A 1 -17.90 12.30 -19.62
C MET A 1 -17.49 12.28 -18.18
N GLU A 2 -18.35 12.76 -17.30
CA GLU A 2 -18.05 12.87 -15.88
C GLU A 2 -18.14 11.49 -15.22
N ILE A 3 -17.43 11.28 -14.12
CA ILE A 3 -17.49 10.01 -13.38
C ILE A 3 -18.90 9.70 -12.86
N SER A 4 -19.71 10.75 -12.63
CA SER A 4 -21.13 10.63 -12.32
C SER A 4 -21.93 9.96 -13.43
N ASP A 5 -21.63 10.28 -14.68
CA ASP A 5 -22.35 9.75 -15.85
C ASP A 5 -22.05 8.25 -16.03
N ILE A 6 -20.80 7.86 -15.76
CA ILE A 6 -20.34 6.46 -15.81
C ILE A 6 -21.01 5.65 -14.69
N LYS A 7 -21.04 6.17 -13.46
CA LYS A 7 -21.71 5.51 -12.32
C LYS A 7 -23.20 5.33 -12.56
N ASN A 8 -23.86 6.35 -13.10
CA ASN A 8 -25.26 6.29 -13.44
C ASN A 8 -25.51 5.21 -14.50
N SER A 9 -24.67 5.16 -15.54
CA SER A 9 -24.79 4.17 -16.61
C SER A 9 -24.60 2.73 -16.10
N ILE A 10 -23.59 2.49 -15.26
CA ILE A 10 -23.34 1.18 -14.65
C ILE A 10 -24.52 0.76 -13.74
N SER A 11 -25.07 1.69 -12.97
CA SER A 11 -26.16 1.41 -12.02
C SER A 11 -27.47 1.00 -12.72
N GLN A 12 -27.64 1.32 -14.00
CA GLN A 12 -28.81 0.92 -14.79
C GLN A 12 -28.66 -0.49 -15.41
N LEU A 13 -27.47 -1.11 -15.32
CA LEU A 13 -27.24 -2.43 -15.88
C LEU A 13 -27.81 -3.53 -14.97
N PRO A 14 -28.13 -4.71 -15.52
CA PRO A 14 -28.41 -5.91 -14.74
C PRO A 14 -27.26 -6.24 -13.77
N LEU A 15 -27.60 -6.82 -12.61
CA LEU A 15 -26.63 -7.10 -11.54
C LEU A 15 -25.44 -7.98 -11.98
N ASN A 16 -25.67 -8.91 -12.90
CA ASN A 16 -24.61 -9.75 -13.48
C ASN A 16 -23.60 -8.95 -14.32
N GLU A 17 -24.07 -7.92 -15.04
CA GLU A 17 -23.20 -7.04 -15.82
C GLU A 17 -22.45 -6.06 -14.93
N GLN A 18 -23.11 -5.54 -13.88
CA GLN A 18 -22.44 -4.75 -12.84
C GLN A 18 -21.30 -5.54 -12.19
N ALA A 19 -21.53 -6.81 -11.84
CA ALA A 19 -20.52 -7.69 -11.26
C ALA A 19 -19.36 -7.97 -12.23
N ALA A 20 -19.65 -8.20 -13.51
CA ALA A 20 -18.62 -8.40 -14.53
C ALA A 20 -17.74 -7.16 -14.72
N ILE A 21 -18.34 -5.96 -14.72
CA ILE A 21 -17.61 -4.69 -14.79
C ILE A 21 -16.76 -4.49 -13.54
N ALA A 22 -17.31 -4.74 -12.35
CA ALA A 22 -16.54 -4.65 -11.10
C ALA A 22 -15.34 -5.61 -11.12
N GLN A 23 -15.54 -6.85 -11.56
CA GLN A 23 -14.46 -7.83 -11.70
C GLN A 23 -13.40 -7.39 -12.71
N TRP A 24 -13.80 -6.85 -13.87
CA TRP A 24 -12.88 -6.32 -14.87
C TRP A 24 -12.09 -5.14 -14.32
N ILE A 25 -12.74 -4.18 -13.64
CA ILE A 25 -12.07 -3.04 -12.99
C ILE A 25 -11.04 -3.54 -11.98
N ILE A 26 -11.40 -4.48 -11.11
CA ILE A 26 -10.50 -5.06 -10.10
C ILE A 26 -9.31 -5.77 -10.76
N ALA A 27 -9.56 -6.59 -11.78
CA ALA A 27 -8.50 -7.32 -12.48
C ALA A 27 -7.52 -6.40 -13.22
N ASN A 28 -7.94 -5.17 -13.58
CA ASN A 28 -7.09 -4.19 -14.24
C ASN A 28 -6.49 -3.15 -13.26
N PHE A 29 -6.82 -3.22 -11.96
CA PHE A 29 -6.15 -2.41 -10.93
C PHE A 29 -4.73 -2.88 -10.63
N ASP A 30 -4.34 -4.10 -11.05
CA ASP A 30 -2.98 -4.62 -10.84
C ASP A 30 -1.93 -4.10 -11.84
N GLU A 31 -2.34 -3.39 -12.90
CA GLU A 31 -1.42 -2.80 -13.89
C GLU A 31 -1.27 -1.27 -13.79
N SER A 32 -2.06 -0.58 -12.96
CA SER A 32 -1.98 0.89 -12.88
C SER A 32 -0.93 1.37 -11.87
N ASP A 33 0.26 1.69 -12.37
CA ASP A 33 1.02 2.92 -12.06
C ASP A 33 1.07 3.41 -10.59
N ILE A 34 1.20 2.51 -9.63
CA ILE A 34 2.10 2.84 -8.53
C ILE A 34 3.48 2.71 -9.12
N ASP A 35 4.08 3.84 -9.50
CA ASP A 35 5.44 3.90 -10.01
C ASP A 35 6.35 3.23 -8.97
N LYS A 36 6.67 1.95 -9.24
CA LYS A 36 7.48 1.11 -8.36
C LYS A 36 8.84 1.77 -8.15
N ASP A 37 9.30 2.57 -9.11
CA ASP A 37 10.54 3.32 -9.01
C ASP A 37 10.38 4.48 -8.04
N VAL A 38 9.24 5.18 -8.01
CA VAL A 38 8.96 6.22 -6.99
C VAL A 38 8.91 5.63 -5.58
N ILE A 39 8.26 4.47 -5.40
CA ILE A 39 8.24 3.76 -4.11
C ILE A 39 9.64 3.30 -3.73
N ASP A 40 10.39 2.72 -4.65
CA ASP A 40 11.77 2.26 -4.41
C ASP A 40 12.69 3.45 -4.04
N ILE A 41 12.57 4.59 -4.73
CA ILE A 41 13.30 5.82 -4.42
C ILE A 41 12.97 6.32 -3.01
N ALA A 42 11.68 6.34 -2.63
CA ALA A 42 11.25 6.76 -1.30
C ALA A 42 11.82 5.83 -0.21
N TRP A 43 11.77 4.52 -0.42
CA TRP A 43 12.34 3.53 0.50
C TRP A 43 13.86 3.65 0.62
N ARG A 44 14.58 3.82 -0.50
CA ARG A 44 16.04 4.04 -0.47
C ARG A 44 16.43 5.31 0.29
N LYS A 45 15.64 6.38 0.15
CA LYS A 45 15.84 7.62 0.90
C LYS A 45 15.67 7.40 2.40
N GLU A 46 14.63 6.68 2.80
CA GLU A 46 14.39 6.35 4.21
C GLU A 46 15.47 5.43 4.78
N ILE A 47 15.89 4.39 4.04
CA ILE A 47 17.00 3.51 4.46
C ILE A 47 18.27 4.33 4.69
N ARG A 48 18.64 5.21 3.75
CA ARG A 48 19.83 6.06 3.88
C ARG A 48 19.75 6.98 5.10
N LYS A 49 18.58 7.57 5.34
CA LYS A 49 18.33 8.37 6.53
C LYS A 49 18.53 7.55 7.80
N ARG A 50 17.90 6.38 7.93
CA ARG A 50 18.02 5.52 9.12
C ARG A 50 19.45 5.08 9.37
N VAL A 51 20.20 4.69 8.33
CA VAL A 51 21.62 4.34 8.46
C VAL A 51 22.43 5.52 9.01
N ASN A 52 22.17 6.74 8.55
CA ASN A 52 22.85 7.93 9.07
C ASN A 52 22.48 8.23 10.53
N GLU A 53 21.22 8.06 10.90
CA GLU A 53 20.77 8.25 12.29
C GLU A 53 21.43 7.25 13.25
N VAL A 54 21.60 6.00 12.82
CA VAL A 54 22.35 4.97 13.58
C VAL A 54 23.82 5.35 13.69
N LYS A 55 24.47 5.69 12.57
CA LYS A 55 25.90 6.04 12.56
C LYS A 55 26.22 7.30 13.37
N SER A 56 25.29 8.26 13.41
CA SER A 56 25.45 9.51 14.19
C SER A 56 25.09 9.35 15.66
N GLY A 57 24.56 8.19 16.09
CA GLY A 57 24.10 7.98 17.45
C GLY A 57 22.82 8.74 17.81
N LYS A 58 22.11 9.29 16.81
CA LYS A 58 20.84 10.01 16.99
C LYS A 58 19.72 9.07 17.45
N VAL A 59 19.84 7.77 17.17
CA VAL A 59 18.91 6.74 17.61
C VAL A 59 19.63 5.67 18.42
N LYS A 60 18.90 5.09 19.38
CA LYS A 60 19.35 3.93 20.14
C LYS A 60 18.84 2.66 19.45
N MET A 61 19.74 1.74 19.16
CA MET A 61 19.38 0.43 18.63
C MET A 61 18.76 -0.44 19.73
N ILE A 62 17.81 -1.27 19.35
CA ILE A 62 17.26 -2.35 20.19
C ILE A 62 17.75 -3.69 19.65
N ALA A 63 17.74 -4.72 20.51
CA ALA A 63 18.09 -6.07 20.09
C ALA A 63 17.08 -6.62 19.08
N SER A 64 17.51 -7.47 18.16
CA SER A 64 16.63 -8.03 17.12
C SER A 64 15.49 -8.85 17.70
N GLU A 65 15.75 -9.58 18.78
CA GLU A 65 14.76 -10.43 19.45
C GLU A 65 13.64 -9.59 20.08
N GLU A 66 13.99 -8.44 20.65
CA GLU A 66 13.05 -7.48 21.23
C GLU A 66 12.19 -6.83 20.12
N MET A 67 12.83 -6.40 19.03
CA MET A 67 12.14 -5.84 17.86
C MET A 67 11.11 -6.80 17.27
N TRP A 68 11.47 -8.08 17.10
CA TRP A 68 10.55 -9.08 16.56
C TRP A 68 9.37 -9.36 17.48
N LYS A 69 9.61 -9.40 18.80
CA LYS A 69 8.56 -9.57 19.80
C LYS A 69 7.54 -8.43 19.73
N ASP A 70 8.01 -7.19 19.65
CA ASP A 70 7.16 -6.01 19.59
C ASP A 70 6.34 -5.96 18.28
N LEU A 71 6.97 -6.27 17.14
CA LEU A 71 6.30 -6.29 15.84
C LEU A 71 5.18 -7.34 15.77
N LEU A 72 5.44 -8.54 16.27
CA LEU A 72 4.44 -9.61 16.28
C LEU A 72 3.26 -9.25 17.19
N PHE A 73 3.54 -8.71 18.38
CA PHE A 73 2.51 -8.28 19.30
C PHE A 73 1.60 -7.17 18.73
N GLU A 74 2.17 -6.20 18.02
CA GLU A 74 1.37 -5.14 17.38
C GLU A 74 0.59 -5.64 16.16
N TYR A 75 1.14 -6.59 15.40
CA TYR A 75 0.42 -7.24 14.31
C TYR A 75 -0.83 -7.98 14.82
N GLU A 76 -0.70 -8.74 15.90
CA GLU A 76 -1.82 -9.49 16.52
C GLU A 76 -2.93 -8.57 17.06
N LYS A 77 -2.63 -7.33 17.44
CA LYS A 77 -3.65 -6.36 17.90
C LYS A 77 -4.41 -5.67 16.76
N THR A 78 -3.82 -5.64 15.57
CA THR A 78 -4.34 -4.91 14.41
C THR A 78 -4.96 -5.83 13.36
N SER A 79 -4.92 -7.14 13.61
CA SER A 79 -5.61 -8.20 12.86
C SER A 79 -6.91 -8.62 13.54
#